data_AF-A0A7S3ZAB6-F1
#
_entry.id   AF-A0A7S3ZAB6-F1
#
_cell.length_a   1.000
_cell.length_b   1.000
_cell.length_c   1.000
_cell.angle_alpha   90.00
_cell.angle_beta   90.00
_cell.angle_gamma   90.00
#
_symmetry.space_group_name_H-M   'P 1'
#
loop_
_entity.id
_entity.type
_entity.pdbx_description
1 polymer ?
#
loop_
_entity_poly.entity_id
_entity_poly.type
_entity_poly.pdbx_seq_one_letter_code
_entity_poly.pdbx_strand_id
1 'polypeptide(L)'
;KERFSNPNVSDQVSRLAEDGSKKMIGFVRGALNELVESKADTKAIAAAVAGWIRHSESVDMHGEAIELKDPEAVNLKEYAIKARSMGSAPFLGKFLGVQFASNESFRKEVDGYLKKMNEDGVRAVMNSV
;
A
#
# COMPACT_ATOMS: atom_id res chain seq x y z
N LYS A 1 -5.40 -24.16 -2.82
CA LYS A 1 -5.25 -24.11 -1.34
C LYS A 1 -4.07 -24.96 -0.86
N GLU A 2 -3.03 -24.37 -0.30
CA GLU A 2 -2.03 -23.47 -0.92
C GLU A 2 -0.93 -23.22 0.13
N ARG A 3 0.31 -23.00 -0.34
CA ARG A 3 1.52 -22.94 0.49
C ARG A 3 1.43 -21.97 1.70
N PHE A 4 0.63 -20.91 1.60
CA PHE A 4 0.49 -19.89 2.66
C PHE A 4 -0.41 -20.29 3.84
N SER A 5 -1.19 -21.38 3.76
CA SER A 5 -2.00 -21.86 4.88
C SER A 5 -1.34 -22.99 5.67
N ASN A 6 -0.03 -23.22 5.49
CA ASN A 6 0.68 -24.32 6.14
C ASN A 6 0.91 -24.01 7.64
N PRO A 7 0.28 -24.74 8.57
CA PRO A 7 0.42 -24.47 10.01
C PRO A 7 1.82 -24.76 10.54
N ASN A 8 2.63 -25.54 9.82
CA ASN A 8 4.00 -25.88 10.22
C ASN A 8 5.00 -24.78 9.87
N VAL A 9 4.59 -23.74 9.13
CA VAL A 9 5.43 -22.62 8.74
C VAL A 9 4.87 -21.35 9.37
N SER A 10 5.43 -20.96 10.52
CA SER A 10 5.02 -19.77 11.28
C SER A 10 5.68 -18.50 10.73
N ASP A 11 5.48 -18.23 9.44
CA ASP A 11 6.02 -17.05 8.79
C ASP A 11 5.38 -15.77 9.33
N GLN A 12 6.20 -14.78 9.67
CA GLN A 12 5.73 -13.54 10.27
C GLN A 12 5.37 -12.52 9.20
N VAL A 13 4.19 -11.90 9.32
CA VAL A 13 3.75 -10.83 8.41
C VAL A 13 4.74 -9.65 8.44
N SER A 14 5.32 -9.33 9.60
CA SER A 14 6.36 -8.31 9.73
C SER A 14 7.59 -8.60 8.87
N ARG A 15 8.03 -9.86 8.82
CA ARG A 15 9.14 -10.31 7.95
C ARG A 15 8.80 -10.16 6.46
N LEU A 16 7.55 -10.42 6.09
CA LEU A 16 7.09 -10.22 4.71
C LEU A 16 7.08 -8.73 4.32
N ALA A 17 6.79 -7.84 5.27
CA ALA A 17 6.74 -6.38 5.09
C ALA A 17 8.12 -5.69 5.04
N GLU A 18 9.20 -6.37 5.43
CA GLU A 18 10.58 -5.86 5.29
C GLU A 18 10.90 -5.55 3.82
N ASP A 19 11.73 -4.52 3.54
CA ASP A 19 12.09 -4.09 2.17
C ASP A 19 10.86 -3.83 1.26
N GLY A 20 9.76 -3.32 1.83
CA GLY A 20 8.53 -2.97 1.10
C GLY A 20 8.77 -2.04 -0.08
N SER A 21 9.64 -1.04 0.04
CA SER A 21 9.98 -0.11 -1.06
C SER A 21 10.48 -0.85 -2.30
N LYS A 22 11.38 -1.82 -2.12
CA LYS A 22 11.92 -2.63 -3.22
C LYS A 22 10.89 -3.62 -3.74
N LYS A 23 10.17 -4.30 -2.85
CA LYS A 23 9.18 -5.33 -3.22
C LYS A 23 7.99 -4.74 -3.98
N MET A 24 7.51 -3.57 -3.58
CA MET A 24 6.41 -2.90 -4.28
C MET A 24 6.82 -2.46 -5.69
N ILE A 25 8.05 -1.97 -5.87
CA ILE A 25 8.58 -1.66 -7.19
C ILE A 25 8.77 -2.93 -8.04
N GLY A 26 9.39 -3.97 -7.45
CA GLY A 26 9.74 -5.20 -8.17
C GLY A 26 8.54 -6.09 -8.51
N PHE A 27 7.51 -6.11 -7.68
CA PHE A 27 6.38 -7.05 -7.82
C PHE A 27 5.06 -6.39 -8.20
N VAL A 28 4.81 -5.14 -7.80
CA VAL A 28 3.50 -4.49 -7.99
C VAL A 28 3.50 -3.51 -9.15
N ARG A 29 4.58 -2.74 -9.33
CA ARG A 29 4.64 -1.68 -10.35
C ARG A 29 4.37 -2.16 -11.78
N GLY A 30 4.93 -3.32 -12.15
CA GLY A 30 4.73 -3.91 -13.49
C GLY A 30 3.26 -4.27 -13.74
N ALA A 31 2.65 -5.00 -12.81
CA ALA A 31 1.23 -5.36 -12.90
C ALA A 31 0.33 -4.11 -12.93
N LEU A 32 0.65 -3.08 -12.15
CA LEU A 32 -0.10 -1.83 -12.16
C LEU A 32 -0.03 -1.12 -13.53
N ASN A 33 1.15 -1.08 -14.16
CA ASN A 33 1.26 -0.54 -15.53
C ASN A 33 0.35 -1.30 -16.49
N GLU A 34 0.38 -2.63 -16.49
CA GLU A 34 -0.45 -3.46 -17.38
C GLU A 34 -1.95 -3.22 -17.18
N LEU A 35 -2.41 -3.14 -15.93
CA LEU A 35 -3.82 -2.86 -15.63
C LEU A 35 -4.24 -1.47 -16.10
N VAL A 36 -3.39 -0.45 -15.90
CA VAL A 36 -3.66 0.92 -16.33
C VAL A 36 -3.70 1.03 -17.85
N GLU A 37 -2.73 0.42 -18.56
CA GLU A 37 -2.66 0.44 -20.02
C GLU A 37 -3.85 -0.28 -20.66
N SER A 38 -4.26 -1.42 -20.09
CA SER A 38 -5.42 -2.19 -20.54
C SER A 38 -6.76 -1.65 -20.06
N LYS A 39 -6.77 -0.59 -19.24
CA LYS A 39 -7.98 -0.03 -18.59
C LYS A 39 -8.77 -1.10 -17.81
N ALA A 40 -8.05 -2.04 -17.20
CA ALA A 40 -8.61 -3.10 -16.36
C ALA A 40 -8.89 -2.61 -14.93
N ASP A 41 -9.54 -3.45 -14.12
CA ASP A 41 -9.87 -3.11 -12.73
C ASP A 41 -8.58 -3.02 -11.87
N THR A 42 -8.35 -1.86 -11.25
CA THR A 42 -7.19 -1.59 -10.40
C THR A 42 -7.46 -1.74 -8.91
N LYS A 43 -8.68 -2.05 -8.47
CA LYS A 43 -9.10 -2.02 -7.06
C LYS A 43 -8.20 -2.82 -6.14
N ALA A 44 -7.84 -4.04 -6.53
CA ALA A 44 -7.01 -4.92 -5.70
C ALA A 44 -5.60 -4.33 -5.48
N ILE A 45 -4.99 -3.78 -6.54
CA ILE A 45 -3.70 -3.11 -6.41
C ILE A 45 -3.85 -1.79 -5.65
N ALA A 46 -4.91 -1.02 -5.89
CA ALA A 46 -5.18 0.22 -5.18
C ALA A 46 -5.32 -0.02 -3.67
N ALA A 47 -6.04 -1.08 -3.27
CA ALA A 47 -6.18 -1.48 -1.87
C ALA A 47 -4.84 -1.93 -1.25
N ALA A 48 -4.03 -2.70 -1.99
CA ALA A 48 -2.70 -3.10 -1.54
C ALA A 48 -1.77 -1.88 -1.35
N VAL A 49 -1.80 -0.92 -2.28
CA VAL A 49 -1.02 0.32 -2.19
C VAL A 49 -1.52 1.21 -1.04
N ALA A 50 -2.83 1.32 -0.84
CA ALA A 50 -3.40 2.04 0.30
C ALA A 50 -2.97 1.41 1.63
N GLY A 51 -2.99 0.08 1.72
CA GLY A 51 -2.48 -0.65 2.89
C GLY A 51 -0.99 -0.40 3.13
N TRP A 52 -0.19 -0.35 2.06
CA TRP A 52 1.23 -0.03 2.16
C TRP A 52 1.48 1.40 2.64
N ILE A 53 0.74 2.39 2.13
CA ILE A 53 0.79 3.78 2.63
C ILE A 53 0.45 3.79 4.12
N ARG A 54 -0.64 3.14 4.52
CA ARG A 54 -1.11 3.14 5.91
C ARG A 54 -0.13 2.47 6.86
N HIS A 55 0.46 1.35 6.46
CA HIS A 55 1.53 0.67 7.21
C HIS A 55 2.78 1.56 7.32
N SER A 56 3.12 2.28 6.24
CA SER A 56 4.28 3.17 6.19
C SER A 56 4.17 4.36 7.14
N GLU A 57 3.00 4.66 7.71
CA GLU A 57 2.88 5.63 8.80
C GLU A 57 3.57 5.18 10.10
N SER A 58 4.06 3.93 10.18
CA SER A 58 4.81 3.35 11.30
C SER A 58 4.04 3.28 12.62
N VAL A 59 2.71 3.28 12.55
CA VAL A 59 1.81 3.15 13.69
C VAL A 59 0.65 2.25 13.25
N ASP A 60 0.26 1.29 14.08
CA ASP A 60 -0.84 0.38 13.77
C ASP A 60 -2.23 1.03 13.95
N MET A 61 -3.29 0.22 13.98
CA MET A 61 -4.67 0.70 14.16
C MET A 61 -5.04 0.97 15.63
N HIS A 62 -4.20 0.53 16.57
CA HIS A 62 -4.37 0.71 18.00
C HIS A 62 -3.50 1.85 18.56
N GLY A 63 -2.61 2.40 17.74
CA GLY A 63 -1.69 3.47 18.13
C GLY A 63 -0.29 2.98 18.50
N GLU A 64 -0.03 1.67 18.38
CA GLU A 64 1.26 1.07 18.69
C GLU A 64 2.26 1.29 17.55
N ALA A 65 3.52 1.52 17.90
CA ALA A 65 4.56 1.77 16.92
C ALA A 65 4.87 0.49 16.11
N ILE A 66 5.02 0.65 14.80
CA ILE A 66 5.50 -0.38 13.88
C ILE A 66 6.92 0.00 13.46
N GLU A 67 7.88 -0.89 13.67
CA GLU A 67 9.23 -0.74 13.14
C GLU A 67 9.23 -1.00 11.62
N LEU A 68 9.61 0.02 10.84
CA LEU A 68 9.81 -0.13 9.40
C LEU A 68 11.23 -0.58 9.10
N LYS A 69 11.40 -1.87 8.82
CA LYS A 69 12.66 -2.43 8.33
C LYS A 69 12.76 -2.27 6.82
N ASP A 70 13.10 -1.06 6.40
CA ASP A 70 13.22 -0.68 5.00
C ASP A 70 14.35 0.35 4.82
N PRO A 71 15.19 0.24 3.78
CA PRO A 71 16.20 1.27 3.48
C PRO A 71 15.62 2.68 3.30
N GLU A 72 14.38 2.79 2.85
CA GLU A 72 13.64 4.04 2.64
C GLU A 72 12.69 4.36 3.81
N ALA A 73 12.84 3.73 4.99
CA ALA A 73 11.89 3.86 6.10
C ALA A 73 11.54 5.31 6.48
N VAL A 74 12.55 6.21 6.49
CA VAL A 74 12.34 7.64 6.77
C VAL A 74 11.46 8.29 5.71
N ASN A 75 11.77 8.08 4.43
CA ASN A 75 10.98 8.62 3.32
C ASN A 75 9.57 8.02 3.30
N LEU A 76 9.45 6.71 3.51
CA LEU A 76 8.15 6.03 3.57
C LEU A 76 7.24 6.67 4.61
N LYS A 77 7.77 6.87 5.83
CA LYS A 77 7.03 7.53 6.91
C LYS A 77 6.65 8.97 6.57
N GLU A 78 7.60 9.75 6.07
CA GLU A 78 7.36 11.15 5.72
C GLU A 78 6.24 11.28 4.66
N TYR A 79 6.33 10.52 3.57
CA TYR A 79 5.36 10.60 2.48
C TYR A 79 4.02 9.97 2.85
N ALA A 80 4.00 8.94 3.71
CA ALA A 80 2.76 8.37 4.22
C ALA A 80 2.01 9.37 5.11
N ILE A 81 2.70 10.08 6.00
CA ILE A 81 2.10 11.12 6.83
C ILE A 81 1.57 12.27 5.94
N LYS A 82 2.33 12.69 4.92
CA LYS A 82 1.87 13.70 3.95
C LYS A 82 0.60 13.26 3.21
N ALA A 83 0.44 11.96 2.96
CA ALA A 83 -0.74 11.44 2.26
C ALA A 83 -2.05 11.69 3.01
N ARG A 84 -2.02 11.89 4.33
CA ARG A 84 -3.20 12.24 5.13
C ARG A 84 -3.82 13.58 4.74
N SER A 85 -3.00 14.57 4.39
CA SER A 85 -3.45 15.93 4.05
C SER A 85 -3.40 16.23 2.56
N MET A 86 -2.45 15.63 1.84
CA MET A 86 -2.20 15.90 0.42
C MET A 86 -2.74 14.81 -0.52
N GLY A 87 -3.34 13.74 0.02
CA GLY A 87 -3.70 12.54 -0.73
C GLY A 87 -2.47 11.72 -1.15
N SER A 88 -2.70 10.59 -1.81
CA SER A 88 -1.66 9.62 -2.18
C SER A 88 -0.70 10.07 -3.28
N ALA A 89 -0.99 11.14 -4.03
CA ALA A 89 -0.20 11.56 -5.18
C ALA A 89 1.32 11.73 -4.90
N PRO A 90 1.77 12.43 -3.84
CA PRO A 90 3.19 12.57 -3.56
C PRO A 90 3.87 11.22 -3.29
N PHE A 91 3.19 10.32 -2.57
CA PHE A 91 3.70 8.98 -2.26
C PHE A 91 3.82 8.14 -3.53
N LEU A 92 2.75 8.08 -4.33
CA LEU A 92 2.73 7.36 -5.61
C LEU A 92 3.85 7.86 -6.54
N GLY A 93 4.01 9.18 -6.65
CA GLY A 93 5.02 9.80 -7.51
C GLY A 93 6.45 9.44 -7.09
N LYS A 94 6.72 9.44 -5.79
CA LYS A 94 8.04 9.10 -5.23
C LYS A 94 8.40 7.63 -5.41
N PHE A 95 7.45 6.71 -5.18
CA PHE A 95 7.77 5.28 -5.06
C PHE A 95 7.33 4.41 -6.24
N LEU A 96 6.22 4.72 -6.91
CA LEU A 96 5.70 3.91 -8.02
C LEU A 96 5.88 4.61 -9.39
N GLY A 97 5.92 5.95 -9.38
CA GLY A 97 6.21 6.78 -10.54
C GLY A 97 5.14 7.85 -10.78
N VAL A 98 5.57 8.96 -11.39
CA VAL A 98 4.74 10.14 -11.66
C VAL A 98 3.50 9.84 -12.50
N GLN A 99 3.57 8.82 -13.37
CA GLN A 99 2.45 8.42 -14.20
C GLN A 99 1.25 7.90 -13.39
N PHE A 100 1.49 7.26 -12.25
CA PHE A 100 0.42 6.79 -11.37
C PHE A 100 -0.11 7.91 -10.46
N ALA A 101 0.76 8.83 -10.05
CA ALA A 101 0.33 10.02 -9.32
C ALA A 101 -0.60 10.91 -10.16
N SER A 102 -0.34 10.99 -11.47
CA SER A 102 -1.15 11.76 -12.43
C SER A 102 -2.39 11.01 -12.94
N ASN A 103 -2.52 9.71 -12.68
CA ASN A 103 -3.71 8.95 -13.04
C ASN A 103 -4.82 9.20 -12.01
N GLU A 104 -5.76 10.08 -12.36
CA GLU A 104 -6.82 10.52 -11.43
C GLU A 104 -7.72 9.37 -10.96
N SER A 105 -8.07 8.43 -11.83
CA SER A 105 -8.93 7.29 -11.49
C SER A 105 -8.25 6.41 -10.44
N PHE A 106 -7.02 5.98 -10.72
CA PHE A 106 -6.26 5.14 -9.81
C PHE A 106 -5.99 5.86 -8.47
N ARG A 107 -5.62 7.14 -8.53
CA ARG A 107 -5.39 7.95 -7.32
C ARG A 107 -6.64 8.05 -6.45
N LYS A 108 -7.81 8.29 -7.05
CA LYS A 108 -9.08 8.35 -6.31
C LYS A 108 -9.42 7.02 -5.65
N GLU A 109 -9.13 5.89 -6.28
CA GLU A 109 -9.31 4.57 -5.68
C GLU A 109 -8.40 4.39 -4.45
N VAL A 110 -7.10 4.70 -4.58
CA VAL A 110 -6.14 4.62 -3.46
C VAL A 110 -6.56 5.53 -2.30
N ASP A 111 -6.89 6.80 -2.60
CA ASP A 111 -7.33 7.78 -1.61
C ASP A 111 -8.63 7.33 -0.91
N GLY A 112 -9.57 6.75 -1.67
CA GLY A 112 -10.82 6.20 -1.14
C GLY A 112 -10.58 5.03 -0.19
N TYR A 113 -9.71 4.09 -0.56
CA TYR A 113 -9.36 2.98 0.32
C TYR A 113 -8.59 3.44 1.55
N LEU A 114 -7.64 4.36 1.42
CA LEU A 114 -6.89 4.90 2.56
C LEU A 114 -7.82 5.58 3.56
N LYS A 115 -8.76 6.39 3.07
CA LYS A 115 -9.80 7.00 3.90
C LYS A 115 -10.63 5.93 4.62
N LYS A 116 -11.12 4.93 3.89
CA LYS A 116 -11.92 3.84 4.45
C LYS A 116 -11.15 3.00 5.48
N MET A 117 -9.85 2.73 5.28
CA MET A 117 -9.02 2.04 6.27
C MET A 117 -8.89 2.84 7.57
N ASN A 118 -8.80 4.17 7.47
CA ASN A 118 -8.68 5.04 8.64
C ASN A 118 -9.99 5.22 9.41
N GLU A 119 -11.14 5.21 8.71
CA GLU A 119 -12.47 5.40 9.31
C GLU A 119 -13.08 4.08 9.81
N ASP A 120 -13.06 3.03 8.96
CA ASP A 120 -13.80 1.78 9.19
C ASP A 120 -12.87 0.59 9.51
N GLY A 121 -11.55 0.80 9.45
CA GLY A 121 -10.55 -0.23 9.62
C GLY A 121 -10.28 -1.07 8.36
N VAL A 122 -9.16 -1.79 8.37
CA VAL A 122 -8.67 -2.56 7.20
C VAL A 122 -9.63 -3.65 6.75
N ARG A 123 -10.36 -4.29 7.68
CA ARG A 123 -11.29 -5.39 7.36
C ARG A 123 -12.48 -4.93 6.51
N ALA A 124 -12.95 -3.69 6.71
CA ALA A 124 -14.04 -3.12 5.94
C ALA A 124 -13.64 -2.88 4.48
N VAL A 125 -12.36 -2.60 4.22
CA VAL A 125 -11.82 -2.46 2.85
C VAL A 125 -11.81 -3.80 2.14
N MET A 126 -11.38 -4.88 2.80
CA MET A 126 -11.28 -6.21 2.17
C MET A 126 -12.61 -6.77 1.66
N ASN A 127 -13.75 -6.34 2.22
CA ASN A 127 -15.08 -6.73 1.74
C ASN A 127 -15.58 -5.89 0.55
N SER A 128 -14.82 -4.89 0.13
CA SER A 128 -15.18 -3.95 -0.95
C SER A 128 -14.17 -3.93 -2.11
N VAL A 129 -13.25 -4.89 -2.10
CA VAL A 129 -12.30 -5.16 -3.19
C VAL A 129 -12.83 -6.33 -4.00
#